data_AF-A0A7L2NC26-F1
#
_entry.id   AF-A0A7L2NC26-F1
#
_cell.length_a   1.000
_cell.length_b   1.000
_cell.length_c   1.000
_cell.angle_alpha   90.00
_cell.angle_beta   90.00
_cell.angle_gamma   90.00
#
_symmetry.space_group_name_H-M   'P 1'
#
loop_
_entity.id
_entity.type
_entity.pdbx_description
1 polymer ?
#
loop_
_entity_poly.entity_id
_entity_poly.type
_entity_poly.pdbx_seq_one_letter_code
_entity_poly.pdbx_strand_id
1 'polypeptide(L)'
;VCSPCQDGYFSSQHHHGFCSSCTVCQTRTGSVEVKPCERTSDRVCVCQAGFQPAGTPPGSKCSQCPEGTFSRGRNENCQPWTNCSISGKSTLRAGTATEDALC
;
A
#
# COMPACT_ATOMS: atom_id res chain seq x y z
N VAL A 1 -29.59 -22.28 4.59
CA VAL A 1 -28.41 -23.18 4.61
C VAL A 1 -27.18 -22.34 4.38
N CYS A 2 -26.13 -22.50 5.19
CA CYS A 2 -24.84 -21.82 4.98
C CYS A 2 -23.93 -22.72 4.16
N SER A 3 -23.18 -22.13 3.23
CA SER A 3 -22.13 -22.83 2.47
C SER A 3 -20.81 -22.05 2.59
N PRO A 4 -19.65 -22.73 2.56
CA PRO A 4 -18.36 -22.05 2.49
C PRO A 4 -18.28 -21.14 1.25
N CYS A 5 -17.55 -20.03 1.35
CA CYS A 5 -17.31 -19.16 0.21
C CYS A 5 -16.58 -19.90 -0.93
N GLN A 6 -16.69 -19.43 -2.16
CA GLN A 6 -15.93 -20.00 -3.29
C GLN A 6 -14.53 -19.40 -3.37
N ASP A 7 -13.66 -20.00 -4.20
CA ASP A 7 -12.33 -19.44 -4.43
C ASP A 7 -12.46 -18.03 -5.05
N GLY A 8 -11.67 -17.08 -4.56
CA GLY A 8 -11.84 -15.68 -4.94
C GLY A 8 -12.91 -14.91 -4.15
N TYR A 9 -13.53 -15.54 -3.14
CA TYR A 9 -14.47 -14.91 -2.22
C TYR A 9 -14.18 -15.22 -0.75
N PHE A 10 -14.54 -14.30 0.14
CA PHE A 10 -14.33 -14.42 1.58
C PHE A 10 -15.54 -13.89 2.39
N SER A 11 -15.66 -14.31 3.65
CA SER A 11 -16.55 -13.67 4.63
C SER A 11 -15.87 -13.62 5.99
N SER A 12 -15.66 -12.42 6.53
CA SER A 12 -15.01 -12.19 7.84
C SER A 12 -15.98 -12.20 9.02
N GLN A 13 -17.29 -12.23 8.77
CA GLN A 13 -18.33 -12.14 9.80
C GLN A 13 -19.04 -13.49 9.97
N HIS A 14 -19.23 -13.89 11.22
CA HIS A 14 -20.05 -15.05 11.57
C HIS A 14 -21.54 -14.73 11.31
N HIS A 15 -22.27 -15.64 10.66
CA HIS A 15 -23.69 -15.50 10.33
C HIS A 15 -24.06 -14.39 9.31
N HIS A 16 -23.08 -13.86 8.57
CA HIS A 16 -23.35 -12.89 7.51
C HIS A 16 -23.70 -13.59 6.18
N GLY A 17 -24.73 -13.09 5.49
CA GLY A 17 -25.42 -13.82 4.42
C GLY A 17 -24.68 -13.94 3.08
N PHE A 18 -23.60 -13.19 2.85
CA PHE A 18 -22.93 -13.14 1.54
C PHE A 18 -21.41 -13.10 1.65
N CYS A 19 -20.75 -13.82 0.74
CA CYS A 19 -19.30 -13.75 0.56
C CYS A 19 -18.93 -12.54 -0.31
N SER A 20 -17.95 -11.78 0.12
CA SER A 20 -17.36 -10.66 -0.62
C SER A 20 -16.29 -11.16 -1.58
N SER A 21 -16.17 -10.55 -2.75
CA SER A 21 -15.04 -10.80 -3.65
C SER A 21 -13.72 -10.37 -3.00
N CYS A 22 -12.67 -11.17 -3.15
CA CYS A 22 -11.34 -10.81 -2.68
C CYS A 22 -10.84 -9.54 -3.35
N THR A 23 -10.14 -8.70 -2.58
CA THR A 23 -9.41 -7.54 -3.11
C THR A 23 -8.36 -7.99 -4.13
N VAL A 24 -8.18 -7.21 -5.19
CA VAL A 24 -7.14 -7.42 -6.22
C VAL A 24 -5.98 -6.47 -5.99
N CYS A 25 -4.76 -6.99 -5.85
CA CYS A 25 -3.54 -6.19 -5.78
C CYS A 25 -3.06 -5.84 -7.19
N GLN A 26 -3.09 -4.55 -7.57
CA GLN A 26 -2.66 -4.07 -8.89
C GLN A 26 -1.14 -3.99 -9.00
N THR A 27 -0.49 -5.13 -9.28
CA THR A 27 0.98 -5.26 -9.33
C THR A 27 1.65 -4.31 -10.30
N ARG A 28 1.02 -4.00 -11.43
CA ARG A 28 1.52 -3.02 -12.42
C ARG A 28 1.68 -1.61 -11.86
N THR A 29 0.98 -1.29 -10.76
CA THR A 29 0.99 0.03 -10.14
C THR A 29 1.80 0.08 -8.85
N GLY A 30 2.54 -0.98 -8.51
CA GLY A 30 3.38 -1.04 -7.31
C GLY A 30 2.69 -1.58 -6.05
N SER A 31 1.52 -2.21 -6.22
CA SER A 31 0.84 -2.97 -5.16
C SER A 31 1.41 -4.39 -5.07
N VAL A 32 1.65 -4.89 -3.86
CA VAL A 32 2.13 -6.26 -3.62
C VAL A 32 1.22 -6.98 -2.63
N GLU A 33 0.97 -8.25 -2.87
CA GLU A 33 0.22 -9.12 -1.97
C GLU A 33 1.12 -9.55 -0.81
N VAL A 34 0.69 -9.29 0.43
CA VAL A 34 1.40 -9.71 1.65
C VAL A 34 0.64 -10.75 2.45
N LYS A 35 -0.63 -10.96 2.12
CA LYS A 35 -1.45 -12.05 2.64
C LYS A 35 -2.41 -12.51 1.55
N PRO A 36 -2.50 -13.83 1.27
CA PRO A 36 -3.44 -14.36 0.30
C PRO A 36 -4.88 -14.19 0.76
N CYS A 37 -5.81 -14.28 -0.20
CA CYS A 37 -7.22 -14.35 0.14
C CYS A 37 -7.59 -15.75 0.63
N GLU A 38 -8.38 -15.81 1.68
CA GLU A 38 -8.92 -17.05 2.25
C GLU A 38 -10.44 -16.96 2.33
N ARG A 39 -11.13 -18.09 2.48
CA ARG A 39 -12.60 -18.11 2.59
C ARG A 39 -13.16 -17.29 3.76
N THR A 40 -12.34 -17.02 4.77
CA THR A 40 -12.71 -16.30 5.98
C THR A 40 -12.03 -14.92 6.10
N SER A 41 -11.13 -14.56 5.18
CA SER A 41 -10.40 -13.32 5.29
C SER A 41 -9.94 -12.77 3.94
N ASP A 42 -10.03 -11.45 3.79
CA ASP A 42 -9.61 -10.80 2.55
C ASP A 42 -8.09 -10.89 2.35
N ARG A 43 -7.70 -10.74 1.08
CA ARG A 43 -6.34 -10.46 0.67
C ARG A 43 -5.87 -9.14 1.27
N VAL A 44 -4.60 -9.09 1.67
CA VAL A 44 -3.96 -7.84 2.08
C VAL A 44 -2.95 -7.43 1.03
N CYS A 45 -3.18 -6.24 0.47
CA CYS A 45 -2.29 -5.58 -0.47
C CYS A 45 -1.59 -4.40 0.20
N VAL A 46 -0.31 -4.19 -0.11
CA VAL A 46 0.44 -3.01 0.34
C VAL A 46 1.18 -2.36 -0.83
N CYS A 47 1.35 -1.04 -0.77
CA CYS A 47 2.24 -0.34 -1.69
C CYS A 47 3.70 -0.55 -1.30
N GLN A 48 4.54 -0.84 -2.29
CA GLN A 48 5.99 -0.91 -2.11
C GLN A 48 6.60 0.49 -1.86
N ALA A 49 7.86 0.54 -1.43
CA ALA A 49 8.57 1.81 -1.28
C ALA A 49 8.61 2.58 -2.60
N GLY A 50 8.51 3.91 -2.53
CA GLY A 50 8.35 4.75 -3.72
C GLY A 50 6.92 4.93 -4.22
N PHE A 51 5.94 4.32 -3.53
CA PHE A 51 4.53 4.39 -3.90
C PHE A 51 3.65 4.72 -2.70
N GLN A 52 2.50 5.35 -2.97
CA GLN A 52 1.44 5.61 -2.00
C GLN A 52 0.10 4.98 -2.42
N PRO A 53 -0.83 4.75 -1.48
CA PRO A 53 -2.17 4.26 -1.80
C PRO A 53 -2.94 5.22 -2.72
N ALA A 54 -3.59 4.65 -3.73
CA ALA A 54 -4.43 5.38 -4.68
C ALA A 54 -5.76 4.67 -4.98
N GLY A 55 -6.06 3.58 -4.27
CA GLY A 55 -7.29 2.80 -4.41
C GLY A 55 -7.93 2.47 -3.08
N THR A 56 -9.16 1.97 -3.15
CA THR A 56 -9.95 1.53 -1.99
C THR A 56 -10.23 0.02 -2.14
N PRO A 57 -9.83 -0.82 -1.18
CA PRO A 57 -9.13 -0.50 0.07
C PRO A 57 -7.67 -0.05 -0.17
N PRO A 58 -7.03 0.65 0.80
CA PRO A 58 -5.64 1.09 0.69
C PRO A 58 -4.70 -0.06 0.31
N GLY A 59 -3.78 0.22 -0.61
CA GLY A 59 -2.84 -0.78 -1.13
C GLY A 59 -3.37 -1.62 -2.29
N SER A 60 -4.68 -1.63 -2.59
CA SER A 60 -5.23 -2.33 -3.77
C SER A 60 -4.68 -1.76 -5.09
N LYS A 61 -4.55 -0.43 -5.15
CA LYS A 61 -3.90 0.34 -6.21
C LYS A 61 -2.95 1.32 -5.58
N CYS A 62 -1.79 1.50 -6.22
CA CYS A 62 -0.78 2.44 -5.76
C CYS A 62 -0.44 3.44 -6.85
N SER A 63 0.19 4.55 -6.48
CA SER A 63 0.73 5.54 -7.40
C SER A 63 2.16 5.88 -6.99
N GLN A 64 3.01 6.20 -7.97
CA GLN A 64 4.39 6.60 -7.69
C GLN A 64 4.41 7.91 -6.89
N CYS A 65 5.39 8.03 -6.00
CA CYS A 65 5.63 9.29 -5.31
C CYS A 65 6.05 10.38 -6.31
N PRO A 66 5.46 11.59 -6.23
CA PRO A 66 5.91 12.70 -7.05
C PRO A 66 7.34 13.11 -6.67
N GLU A 67 8.03 13.75 -7.62
CA GLU A 67 9.34 14.38 -7.40
C GLU A 67 9.32 15.28 -6.16
N GLY A 68 10.37 15.23 -5.35
CA GLY A 68 10.44 15.94 -4.08
C GLY A 68 9.80 15.22 -2.89
N THR A 69 9.29 13.99 -3.09
CA THR A 69 8.68 13.19 -2.02
C THR A 69 9.21 11.77 -1.98
N PHE A 70 9.04 11.10 -0.84
CA PHE A 70 9.42 9.70 -0.64
C PHE A 70 8.37 8.92 0.14
N SER A 71 8.34 7.60 0.00
CA SER A 71 7.57 6.69 0.83
C SER A 71 8.38 5.42 1.10
N ARG A 72 8.35 4.93 2.35
CA ARG A 72 8.94 3.63 2.71
C ARG A 72 8.01 2.45 2.40
N GLY A 73 6.85 2.73 1.80
CA GLY A 73 5.84 1.73 1.41
C GLY A 73 4.87 1.45 2.53
N ARG A 74 4.38 0.20 2.64
CA ARG A 74 3.43 -0.23 3.70
C ARG A 74 2.15 0.62 3.76
N ASN A 75 1.70 1.11 2.61
CA ASN A 75 0.56 2.03 2.48
C ASN A 75 0.76 3.39 3.15
N GLU A 76 1.99 3.81 3.39
CA GLU A 76 2.30 5.19 3.79
C GLU A 76 2.10 6.15 2.62
N ASN A 77 1.56 7.34 2.92
CA ASN A 77 1.50 8.44 1.96
C ASN A 77 2.89 9.01 1.71
N CYS A 78 3.14 9.51 0.50
CA CYS A 78 4.41 10.14 0.19
C CYS A 78 4.62 11.40 1.04
N GLN A 79 5.80 11.51 1.64
CA GLN A 79 6.22 12.63 2.49
C GLN A 79 7.23 13.50 1.73
N PRO A 80 7.24 14.83 1.90
CA PRO A 80 8.25 15.69 1.29
C PRO A 80 9.64 15.34 1.83
N TRP A 81 10.67 15.51 0.98
CA TRP A 81 12.04 15.38 1.45
C TRP A 81 12.40 16.45 2.48
N THR A 82 13.24 16.08 3.44
CA THR A 82 13.83 16.98 4.42
C THR A 82 14.65 18.05 3.70
N ASN A 83 14.33 19.32 3.97
CA ASN A 83 15.07 20.45 3.46
C ASN A 83 16.21 20.82 4.42
N CYS A 84 17.41 20.31 4.13
CA CYS A 84 18.62 20.52 4.96
C CYS A 84 18.98 21.99 5.15
N SER A 85 18.72 22.84 4.15
CA SER A 85 19.07 24.26 4.19
C SER A 85 18.29 25.03 5.24
N ILE A 86 17.07 24.60 5.60
CA ILE A 86 16.28 25.21 6.69
C ILE A 86 17.01 25.07 8.03
N SER A 87 17.78 24.00 8.21
CA SER A 87 18.58 23.76 9.42
C SER A 87 20.01 24.29 9.32
N GLY A 88 20.35 25.05 8.28
CA GLY A 88 21.72 25.52 8.02
C GLY A 88 22.70 24.41 7.65
N LYS A 89 22.20 23.23 7.24
CA LYS A 89 23.03 22.08 6.84
C LYS A 89 23.10 21.95 5.33
N SER A 90 24.17 21.34 4.82
CA SER A 90 24.27 20.92 3.43
C SER A 90 23.67 19.54 3.24
N THR A 91 23.05 19.30 2.09
CA THR A 91 22.54 17.97 1.72
C THR A 91 23.72 17.04 1.39
N LEU A 92 23.92 16.02 2.21
CA LEU A 92 24.93 14.97 1.99
C LEU A 92 24.46 13.97 0.93
N ARG A 93 23.18 13.59 0.96
CA ARG A 93 22.56 12.71 -0.05
C ARG A 93 21.19 13.24 -0.42
N ALA A 94 20.93 13.37 -1.71
CA ALA A 94 19.61 13.76 -2.21
C ALA A 94 18.57 12.70 -1.85
N GLY A 95 17.34 13.15 -1.59
CA GLY A 95 16.20 12.26 -1.42
C GLY A 95 15.91 11.49 -2.70
N THR A 96 15.24 10.35 -2.55
CA THR A 96 14.77 9.50 -3.65
C THR A 96 13.29 9.20 -3.44
N ALA A 97 12.63 8.50 -4.38
CA ALA A 97 11.25 8.08 -4.16
C ALA A 97 11.10 7.17 -2.91
N THR A 98 12.15 6.46 -2.49
CA THR A 98 12.09 5.49 -1.39
C THR A 98 12.67 5.99 -0.08
N GLU A 99 13.54 6.99 -0.13
CA GLU A 99 14.31 7.48 1.02
C GLU A 99 14.33 9.00 1.09
N ASP A 100 14.39 9.51 2.31
CA ASP A 100 14.54 10.94 2.57
C ASP A 100 15.94 11.45 2.20
N ALA A 101 16.06 12.77 2.03
CA ALA A 101 17.34 13.44 1.95
C ALA A 101 18.12 13.32 3.25
N LEU A 102 19.44 13.11 3.15
CA LEU A 102 20.34 13.11 4.29
C LEU A 102 21.07 14.45 4.39
N CYS A 103 20.97 15.04 5.57
CA CYS A 103 21.80 16.12 6.08
C CYS A 103 22.76 15.56 7.15
#